data_AF-A0A7Y5SV57-F1
#
_entry.id   AF-A0A7Y5SV57-F1
#
_cell.length_a   1.000
_cell.length_b   1.000
_cell.length_c   1.000
_cell.angle_alpha   90.00
_cell.angle_beta   90.00
_cell.angle_gamma   90.00
#
_symmetry.space_group_name_H-M   'P 1'
#
loop_
_entity.id
_entity.type
_entity.pdbx_description
1 polymer ?
#
loop_
_entity_poly.entity_id
_entity_poly.type
_entity_poly.pdbx_seq_one_letter_code
_entity_poly.pdbx_strand_id
1 'polypeptide(L)'
;MEQSQLHQRLKAATSGRSHRALAELTGLPPETVRRYMLGQAPSVEFLTRLGAHLRLNGEWLLTGRGPMRTDDIRSHALREANAAELLNAMATTLERLIERVERVEVFLQTLEARLRAHHAPPGGHAGDPEPLPAVHIRERAAGIADAIHAPPG
;
A
#
# COMPACT_ATOMS: atom_id res chain seq x y z
N MET A 1 46.93 1.48 -11.72
CA MET A 1 45.68 1.16 -12.43
C MET A 1 44.52 1.38 -11.46
N GLU A 2 43.73 2.43 -11.65
CA GLU A 2 42.56 2.70 -10.80
C GLU A 2 41.47 1.65 -11.10
N GLN A 3 41.29 0.70 -10.17
CA GLN A 3 40.10 -0.16 -10.22
C GLN A 3 38.88 0.71 -9.89
N SER A 4 37.87 0.70 -10.76
CA SER A 4 36.64 1.45 -10.53
C SER A 4 36.06 1.11 -9.15
N GLN A 5 35.52 2.11 -8.44
CA GLN A 5 35.03 1.90 -7.06
C GLN A 5 33.93 0.82 -6.98
N LEU A 6 33.11 0.69 -8.04
CA LEU A 6 32.13 -0.39 -8.18
C LEU A 6 32.79 -1.78 -8.18
N HIS A 7 33.92 -1.91 -8.86
CA HIS A 7 34.65 -3.17 -8.93
C HIS A 7 35.15 -3.64 -7.56
N GLN A 8 35.68 -2.69 -6.78
CA GLN A 8 36.16 -2.97 -5.43
C GLN A 8 35.00 -3.44 -4.54
N ARG A 9 33.83 -2.81 -4.65
CA ARG A 9 32.62 -3.21 -3.92
C ARG A 9 32.09 -4.58 -4.36
N LEU A 10 32.12 -4.88 -5.65
CA LEU A 10 31.79 -6.22 -6.15
C LEU A 10 32.72 -7.29 -5.58
N LYS A 11 34.03 -7.03 -5.56
CA LYS A 11 35.01 -7.93 -4.91
C LYS A 11 34.75 -8.10 -3.42
N ALA A 12 34.47 -7.01 -2.72
CA ALA A 12 34.14 -7.06 -1.29
C ALA A 12 32.86 -7.88 -1.03
N ALA A 13 31.81 -7.68 -1.82
CA ALA A 13 30.54 -8.38 -1.65
C ALA A 13 30.61 -9.87 -2.02
N THR A 14 31.53 -10.25 -2.90
CA THR A 14 31.70 -11.62 -3.41
C THR A 14 32.90 -12.35 -2.83
N SER A 15 33.60 -11.75 -1.86
CA SER A 15 34.77 -12.35 -1.22
C SER A 15 34.43 -13.75 -0.69
N GLY A 16 35.25 -14.74 -1.06
CA GLY A 16 35.04 -16.14 -0.66
C GLY A 16 34.16 -16.97 -1.60
N ARG A 17 33.65 -16.40 -2.71
CA ARG A 17 32.95 -17.16 -3.75
C ARG A 17 33.81 -17.32 -5.00
N SER A 18 33.79 -18.52 -5.58
CA SER A 18 34.44 -18.77 -6.87
C SER A 18 33.61 -18.16 -8.02
N HIS A 19 34.26 -17.85 -9.15
CA HIS A 19 33.54 -17.35 -10.34
C HIS A 19 32.47 -18.35 -10.83
N ARG A 20 32.72 -19.65 -10.66
CA ARG A 20 31.75 -20.69 -10.98
C ARG A 20 30.51 -20.61 -10.08
N ALA A 21 30.70 -20.46 -8.77
CA ALA A 21 29.59 -20.31 -7.84
C ALA A 21 28.76 -19.04 -8.13
N LEU A 22 29.43 -17.95 -8.53
CA LEU A 22 28.75 -16.71 -8.94
C LEU A 22 28.01 -16.88 -10.28
N ALA A 23 28.55 -17.65 -11.21
CA ALA A 23 27.92 -17.98 -12.49
C ALA A 23 26.64 -18.81 -12.31
N GLU A 24 26.70 -19.85 -11.47
CA GLU A 24 25.55 -20.67 -11.09
C GLU A 24 24.47 -19.83 -10.39
N LEU A 25 24.88 -18.96 -9.46
CA LEU A 25 23.99 -18.09 -8.71
C LEU A 25 23.34 -17.01 -9.58
N THR A 26 24.04 -16.47 -10.58
CA THR A 26 23.51 -15.44 -11.47
C THR A 26 22.88 -16.00 -12.75
N GLY A 27 23.01 -17.30 -13.01
CA GLY A 27 22.59 -17.94 -14.26
C GLY A 27 23.30 -17.38 -15.50
N LEU A 28 24.50 -16.82 -15.33
CA LEU A 28 25.31 -16.27 -16.42
C LEU A 28 26.51 -17.17 -16.75
N PRO A 29 27.06 -17.11 -17.97
CA PRO A 29 28.25 -17.86 -18.32
C PRO A 29 29.45 -17.54 -17.39
N PRO A 30 30.23 -18.55 -16.93
CA PRO A 30 31.37 -18.32 -16.06
C PRO A 30 32.41 -17.33 -16.59
N GLU A 31 32.61 -17.30 -17.91
CA GLU A 31 33.53 -16.35 -18.54
C GLU A 31 33.01 -14.91 -18.44
N THR A 32 31.71 -14.69 -18.60
CA THR A 32 31.09 -13.37 -18.42
C THR A 32 31.28 -12.86 -17.00
N VAL A 33 31.02 -13.72 -16.00
CA VAL A 33 31.22 -13.39 -14.59
C VAL A 33 32.70 -13.10 -14.31
N ARG A 34 33.62 -13.93 -14.81
CA ARG A 34 35.06 -13.70 -14.69
C ARG A 34 35.46 -12.33 -15.27
N ARG A 35 34.96 -11.97 -16.47
CA ARG A 35 35.25 -10.67 -17.09
C ARG A 35 34.78 -9.50 -16.23
N TYR A 36 33.58 -9.58 -15.65
CA TYR A 36 33.09 -8.57 -14.70
C TYR A 36 33.97 -8.52 -13.44
N MET A 37 34.35 -9.67 -12.89
CA MET A 37 35.25 -9.78 -11.73
C MET A 37 36.71 -9.39 -12.02
N LEU A 38 37.07 -9.14 -13.28
CA LEU A 38 38.35 -8.56 -13.69
C LEU A 38 38.28 -7.05 -13.98
N GLY A 39 37.10 -6.44 -13.88
CA GLY A 39 36.91 -4.99 -13.96
C GLY A 39 36.20 -4.50 -15.21
N GLN A 40 35.68 -5.40 -16.05
CA GLN A 40 34.76 -4.99 -17.11
C GLN A 40 33.46 -4.46 -16.49
N ALA A 41 32.87 -3.45 -17.12
CA ALA A 41 31.56 -2.92 -16.74
C ALA A 41 30.48 -4.03 -16.73
N PRO A 42 29.88 -4.32 -15.58
CA PRO A 42 28.83 -5.33 -15.44
C PRO A 42 27.50 -4.84 -16.03
N SER A 43 26.67 -5.77 -16.49
CA SER A 43 25.29 -5.47 -16.90
C SER A 43 24.40 -5.23 -15.68
N VAL A 44 23.32 -4.48 -15.87
CA VAL A 44 22.28 -4.28 -14.84
C VAL A 44 21.67 -5.61 -14.43
N GLU A 45 21.43 -6.52 -15.37
CA GLU A 45 20.91 -7.87 -15.09
C GLU A 45 21.81 -8.65 -14.12
N PHE A 46 23.14 -8.63 -14.32
CA PHE A 46 24.09 -9.25 -13.41
C PHE A 46 24.01 -8.66 -12.01
N LEU A 47 24.00 -7.32 -11.91
CA LEU A 47 23.94 -6.62 -10.61
C LEU A 47 22.63 -6.93 -9.87
N THR A 48 21.50 -6.93 -10.58
CA THR A 48 20.19 -7.23 -9.99
C THR A 48 20.11 -8.68 -9.49
N ARG A 49 20.57 -9.65 -10.30
CA ARG A 49 20.58 -11.06 -9.88
C ARG A 49 21.53 -11.29 -8.71
N LEU A 50 22.74 -10.75 -8.79
CA LEU A 50 23.72 -10.85 -7.71
C LEU A 50 23.18 -10.22 -6.42
N GLY A 51 22.57 -9.04 -6.53
CA GLY A 51 21.97 -8.32 -5.42
C GLY A 51 20.82 -9.09 -4.77
N ALA A 52 19.92 -9.68 -5.56
CA ALA A 52 18.82 -10.49 -5.07
C ALA A 52 19.31 -11.73 -4.31
N HIS A 53 20.26 -12.46 -4.86
CA HIS A 53 20.76 -13.70 -4.25
C HIS A 53 21.69 -13.48 -3.06
N LEU A 54 22.48 -12.41 -3.07
CA LEU A 54 23.38 -12.08 -1.97
C LEU A 54 22.76 -11.08 -0.98
N ARG A 55 21.49 -10.68 -1.17
CA ARG A 55 20.82 -9.67 -0.33
C ARG A 55 21.67 -8.41 -0.19
N LEU A 56 22.19 -7.90 -1.31
CA LEU A 56 23.03 -6.69 -1.32
C LEU A 56 22.16 -5.46 -1.51
N ASN A 57 22.51 -4.40 -0.79
CA ASN A 57 21.94 -3.08 -1.02
C ASN A 57 22.47 -2.51 -2.35
N GLY A 58 21.56 -2.24 -3.28
CA GLY A 58 21.91 -1.67 -4.59
C GLY A 58 22.52 -0.27 -4.48
N GLU A 59 22.06 0.54 -3.52
CA GLU A 59 22.61 1.88 -3.29
C GLU A 59 24.08 1.80 -2.86
N TRP A 60 24.39 0.93 -1.89
CA TRP A 60 25.76 0.68 -1.46
C TRP A 60 26.61 0.18 -2.62
N LEU A 61 26.10 -0.74 -3.43
CA LEU A 61 26.85 -1.29 -4.55
C LEU A 61 27.23 -0.23 -5.58
N LEU A 62 26.30 0.68 -5.91
CA LEU A 62 26.50 1.70 -6.93
C LEU A 62 27.25 2.93 -6.41
N THR A 63 26.95 3.38 -5.20
CA THR A 63 27.44 4.66 -4.65
C THR A 63 28.44 4.51 -3.51
N GLY A 64 28.51 3.34 -2.89
CA GLY A 64 29.29 3.09 -1.67
C GLY A 64 28.65 3.61 -0.38
N ARG A 65 27.41 4.10 -0.43
CA ARG A 65 26.71 4.67 0.73
C ARG A 65 25.78 3.66 1.40
N GLY A 66 25.64 3.79 2.72
CA GLY A 66 24.80 2.93 3.53
C GLY A 66 25.37 1.54 3.77
N PRO A 67 24.56 0.60 4.30
CA PRO A 67 25.02 -0.73 4.62
C PRO A 67 25.10 -1.62 3.38
N MET A 68 26.03 -2.58 3.39
CA MET A 68 26.26 -3.51 2.28
C MET A 68 25.09 -4.49 2.08
N ARG A 69 24.46 -4.97 3.16
CA ARG A 69 23.37 -5.96 3.11
C ARG A 69 22.01 -5.26 3.24
N THR A 70 21.01 -5.81 2.57
CA THR A 70 19.62 -5.30 2.68
C THR A 70 19.05 -5.47 4.08
N ASP A 71 19.44 -6.54 4.78
CA ASP A 71 18.95 -6.86 6.11
C ASP A 71 19.38 -5.81 7.15
N ASP A 72 20.49 -5.10 6.87
CA ASP A 72 21.04 -4.04 7.72
C ASP A 72 20.44 -2.65 7.42
N ILE A 73 19.70 -2.48 6.32
CA ILE A 73 19.14 -1.17 5.92
C ILE A 73 18.25 -0.62 7.03
N ARG A 74 17.39 -1.46 7.61
CA ARG A 74 16.46 -1.02 8.66
C ARG A 74 17.20 -0.56 9.92
N SER A 75 18.19 -1.34 10.38
CA SER A 75 18.94 -1.00 11.59
C SER A 75 19.83 0.22 11.38
N HIS A 76 20.33 0.44 10.16
CA HIS A 76 21.05 1.65 9.78
C HIS A 76 20.12 2.86 9.78
N ALA A 77 18.99 2.78 9.07
CA ALA A 77 18.00 3.85 9.02
C ALA A 77 17.50 4.25 10.41
N LEU A 78 17.21 3.28 11.29
CA LEU A 78 16.78 3.56 12.66
C LEU A 78 17.86 4.22 13.53
N ARG A 79 19.14 3.96 13.25
CA ARG A 79 20.25 4.59 13.98
C ARG A 79 20.52 6.02 13.51
N GLU A 80 20.30 6.30 12.24
CA GLU A 80 20.53 7.62 11.66
C GLU A 80 19.32 8.55 11.72
N ALA A 81 18.11 7.99 11.82
CA ALA A 81 16.88 8.77 11.87
C ALA A 81 16.83 9.67 13.10
N ASN A 82 16.44 10.93 12.88
CA ASN A 82 16.12 11.83 13.99
C ASN A 82 14.73 11.52 14.55
N ALA A 83 14.46 11.99 15.78
CA ALA A 83 13.18 11.73 16.45
C ALA A 83 11.97 12.25 15.66
N ALA A 84 12.10 13.38 14.95
CA ALA A 84 11.01 13.96 14.17
C ALA A 84 10.65 13.10 12.95
N GLU A 85 11.64 12.55 12.24
CA GLU A 85 11.43 11.62 11.13
C GLU A 85 10.74 10.34 11.58
N LEU A 86 11.17 9.79 12.72
CA LEU A 86 10.55 8.59 13.27
C LEU A 86 9.10 8.84 13.67
N LEU A 87 8.82 9.96 14.36
CA LEU A 87 7.46 10.33 14.75
C LEU A 87 6.56 10.58 13.53
N ASN A 88 7.07 11.25 12.50
CA ASN A 88 6.34 11.47 11.26
C ASN A 88 6.04 10.14 10.55
N ALA A 89 7.01 9.24 10.45
CA ALA A 89 6.80 7.91 9.88
C ALA A 89 5.77 7.08 10.68
N MET A 90 5.77 7.20 12.01
CA MET A 90 4.76 6.59 12.87
C MET A 90 3.37 7.17 12.63
N ALA A 91 3.24 8.50 12.55
CA ALA A 91 1.97 9.18 12.25
C ALA A 91 1.38 8.71 10.92
N THR A 92 2.18 8.72 9.84
CA THR A 92 1.75 8.22 8.52
C THR A 92 1.36 6.73 8.57
N THR A 93 2.03 5.92 9.39
CA THR A 93 1.68 4.50 9.55
C THR A 93 0.35 4.33 10.27
N LEU A 94 0.08 5.13 11.31
CA LEU A 94 -1.19 5.13 12.03
C LEU A 94 -2.34 5.57 11.12
N GLU A 95 -2.17 6.62 10.32
CA GLU A 95 -3.16 7.08 9.33
C GLU A 95 -3.54 5.95 8.37
N ARG A 96 -2.56 5.28 7.78
CA ARG A 96 -2.80 4.13 6.87
C ARG A 96 -3.52 2.98 7.56
N LEU A 97 -3.25 2.75 8.85
CA LEU A 97 -3.93 1.72 9.63
C LEU A 97 -5.38 2.10 9.90
N ILE A 98 -5.65 3.36 10.25
CA ILE A 98 -7.00 3.89 10.44
C ILE A 98 -7.82 3.70 9.16
N GLU A 99 -7.32 4.17 8.01
CA GLU A 99 -7.97 4.00 6.71
C GLU A 99 -8.25 2.52 6.36
N ARG A 100 -7.36 1.62 6.77
CA ARG A 100 -7.54 0.18 6.55
C ARG A 100 -8.61 -0.40 7.47
N VAL A 101 -8.69 0.02 8.72
CA VAL A 101 -9.72 -0.41 9.67
C VAL A 101 -11.09 0.09 9.22
N GLU A 102 -11.21 1.36 8.82
CA GLU A 102 -12.46 1.93 8.30
C GLU A 102 -12.98 1.16 7.08
N ARG A 103 -12.09 0.80 6.14
CA ARG A 103 -12.47 -0.04 4.99
C ARG A 103 -12.97 -1.43 5.41
N VAL A 104 -12.35 -2.04 6.42
CA VAL A 104 -12.78 -3.34 6.96
C VAL A 104 -14.15 -3.21 7.62
N GLU A 105 -14.39 -2.12 8.35
CA GLU A 105 -15.68 -1.85 8.97
C GLU A 105 -16.81 -1.72 7.94
N VAL A 106 -16.61 -0.93 6.88
CA VAL A 106 -17.57 -0.79 5.79
C VAL A 106 -17.84 -2.13 5.09
N PHE A 107 -16.80 -2.93 4.89
CA PHE A 107 -16.95 -4.26 4.32
C PHE A 107 -17.79 -5.18 5.22
N LEU A 108 -17.57 -5.16 6.53
CA LEU A 108 -18.36 -5.93 7.49
C LEU A 108 -19.82 -5.46 7.53
N GLN A 109 -20.08 -4.16 7.55
CA GLN A 109 -21.44 -3.60 7.47
C GLN A 109 -22.16 -4.06 6.20
N THR A 110 -21.45 -4.11 5.07
CA THR A 110 -22.00 -4.60 3.79
C THR A 110 -22.33 -6.09 3.86
N LEU A 111 -21.45 -6.91 4.45
CA LEU A 111 -21.71 -8.34 4.65
C LEU A 111 -22.89 -8.59 5.59
N GLU A 112 -22.98 -7.84 6.69
CA GLU A 112 -24.07 -7.93 7.65
C GLU A 112 -25.42 -7.58 7.00
N ALA A 113 -25.47 -6.50 6.20
CA ALA A 113 -26.67 -6.10 5.48
C ALA A 113 -27.13 -7.20 4.49
N ARG A 114 -26.20 -7.82 3.76
CA ARG A 114 -26.51 -8.94 2.85
C ARG A 114 -27.00 -10.17 3.60
N LEU A 115 -26.35 -10.51 4.72
CA LEU A 115 -26.76 -11.64 5.56
C LEU A 115 -28.18 -11.42 6.11
N ARG A 116 -28.50 -10.21 6.57
CA ARG A 116 -29.82 -9.83 7.05
C ARG A 116 -30.87 -9.92 5.95
N ALA A 117 -30.56 -9.46 4.73
CA ALA A 117 -31.45 -9.58 3.58
C ALA A 117 -31.73 -11.05 3.21
N HIS A 118 -30.76 -11.94 3.34
CA HIS A 118 -30.94 -13.38 3.10
C HIS A 118 -31.76 -14.08 4.20
N HIS A 119 -31.71 -13.58 5.44
CA HIS A 119 -32.49 -14.14 6.56
C HIS A 119 -33.87 -13.51 6.72
N ALA A 120 -34.20 -12.46 5.96
CA ALA A 120 -35.54 -11.92 5.95
C ALA A 120 -36.50 -12.98 5.37
N PRO A 121 -37.59 -13.34 6.08
CA PRO A 121 -38.53 -14.33 5.57
C PRO A 121 -39.15 -13.82 4.26
N PRO A 122 -39.23 -14.66 3.21
CA PRO A 122 -39.93 -14.30 1.99
C PRO A 122 -41.43 -14.21 2.33
N GLY A 123 -41.97 -13.00 2.45
CA GLY A 123 -43.41 -12.81 2.59
C GLY A 123 -43.90 -12.33 3.95
N GLY A 124 -43.23 -11.35 4.55
CA GLY A 124 -43.97 -10.33 5.30
C GLY A 124 -44.82 -9.48 4.35
N HIS A 125 -45.80 -10.09 3.68
CA HIS A 125 -46.92 -9.35 3.10
C HIS A 125 -47.59 -8.64 4.28
N ALA A 126 -47.19 -7.39 4.50
CA ALA A 126 -48.04 -6.42 5.16
C ALA A 126 -49.40 -6.57 4.49
N GLY A 127 -50.40 -6.91 5.31
CA GLY A 127 -51.75 -7.17 4.84
C GLY A 127 -52.17 -6.10 3.84
N ASP A 128 -52.88 -6.53 2.80
CA ASP A 128 -53.63 -5.63 1.94
C ASP A 128 -54.21 -4.51 2.82
N PRO A 129 -53.94 -3.23 2.51
CA PRO A 129 -54.57 -2.16 3.25
C PRO A 129 -56.08 -2.39 3.13
N GLU A 130 -56.72 -2.74 4.24
CA GLU A 130 -58.17 -2.75 4.34
C GLU A 130 -58.63 -1.41 3.77
N PRO A 131 -59.42 -1.41 2.68
CA PRO A 131 -59.78 -0.18 2.01
C PRO A 131 -60.55 0.66 3.02
N LEU A 132 -59.94 1.76 3.46
CA LEU A 132 -60.57 2.73 4.35
C LEU A 132 -61.95 3.08 3.75
N PRO A 133 -63.03 3.02 4.54
CA PRO A 133 -64.33 3.47 4.05
C PRO A 133 -64.20 4.93 3.62
N ALA A 134 -64.69 5.22 2.41
CA ALA A 134 -64.68 6.55 1.83
C ALA A 134 -65.48 7.53 2.70
N VAL A 135 -64.80 8.16 3.66
CA VAL A 135 -65.36 9.27 4.43
C VAL A 135 -65.24 10.53 3.58
N HIS A 136 -66.40 11.09 3.28
CA HIS A 136 -66.62 12.32 2.53
C HIS A 136 -65.69 13.47 2.95
N ILE A 137 -64.68 13.77 2.13
CA ILE A 137 -64.01 15.07 2.15
C ILE A 137 -64.78 16.00 1.20
N ARG A 138 -65.94 16.46 1.67
CA ARG A 138 -66.61 17.67 1.16
C ARG A 138 -66.91 18.52 2.39
N GLU A 139 -66.02 19.48 2.66
CA GLU A 139 -66.25 20.73 3.42
C GLU A 139 -64.97 21.13 4.17
N ARG A 140 -64.07 21.85 3.49
CA ARG A 140 -63.16 22.84 4.11
C ARG A 140 -62.40 23.65 3.06
N ALA A 141 -63.12 24.15 2.05
CA ALA A 141 -62.61 25.12 1.08
C ALA A 141 -63.22 26.52 1.27
N ALA A 142 -63.65 26.87 2.48
CA ALA A 142 -64.11 28.20 2.83
C ALA A 142 -63.46 28.61 4.16
N GLY A 143 -62.41 29.44 4.10
CA GLY A 143 -61.80 29.98 5.32
C GLY A 143 -60.32 30.36 5.26
N ILE A 144 -59.76 30.73 4.09
CA ILE A 144 -58.45 31.39 4.02
C ILE A 144 -58.51 32.47 2.91
N ALA A 145 -59.39 33.46 3.08
CA ALA A 145 -59.45 34.63 2.21
C ALA A 145 -59.38 35.97 2.96
N ASP A 146 -59.21 35.97 4.29
CA ASP A 146 -59.46 37.18 5.10
C ASP A 146 -58.25 37.67 5.93
N ALA A 147 -57.02 37.40 5.46
CA ALA A 147 -55.80 37.83 6.18
C ALA A 147 -54.74 38.51 5.29
N ILE A 148 -55.13 39.11 4.16
CA ILE A 148 -54.21 39.90 3.31
C ILE A 148 -54.80 41.30 3.06
N HIS A 149 -55.07 42.06 4.13
CA HIS A 149 -55.12 43.51 4.02
C HIS A 149 -54.85 44.20 5.36
N ALA A 150 -53.58 44.55 5.60
CA ALA A 150 -53.22 45.60 6.55
C ALA A 150 -52.03 46.39 5.95
N PRO A 151 -52.21 47.67 5.57
CA PRO A 151 -51.11 48.54 5.17
C PRO A 151 -50.40 49.15 6.41
N PRO A 152 -49.10 49.47 6.31
CA PRO A 152 -48.37 50.12 7.40
C PRO A 152 -48.63 51.63 7.42
N GLY A 153 -48.94 52.15 8.62
CA GLY A 153 -48.89 53.56 8.99
C GLY A 153 -48.08 53.73 10.26
#